data_AF-A0A2S9GG26-F1
#
_entry.id   AF-A0A2S9GG26-F1
#
_cell.length_a   1.000
_cell.length_b   1.000
_cell.length_c   1.000
_cell.angle_alpha   90.00
_cell.angle_beta   90.00
_cell.angle_gamma   90.00
#
_symmetry.space_group_name_H-M   'P 1'
#
loop_
_entity.id
_entity.type
_entity.pdbx_description
1 polymer ?
#
loop_
_entity_poly.entity_id
_entity_poly.type
_entity_poly.pdbx_seq_one_letter_code
_entity_poly.pdbx_strand_id
1 'polypeptide(L)'
;ATNPANGEKVPVFIADYVLAGYGTGAIMAVPSGDQRDWDFATEFGLPIVEVVRRAGAERQGDESAGGDVSESAYSGDGTLVNSG
;
A
#
# COMPACT_ATOMS: atom_id res chain seq x y z
N ALA A 1 11.07 -10.61 -5.52
CA ALA A 1 12.15 -9.81 -4.90
C ALA A 1 12.08 -9.95 -3.38
N THR A 2 12.98 -9.32 -2.62
CA THR A 2 12.94 -9.28 -1.15
C THR A 2 12.80 -7.83 -0.70
N ASN A 3 11.81 -7.55 0.16
CA ASN A 3 11.65 -6.22 0.75
C ASN A 3 12.81 -5.98 1.74
N PRO A 4 13.64 -4.94 1.55
CA PRO A 4 14.79 -4.69 2.41
C PRO A 4 14.42 -4.26 3.83
N ALA A 5 13.19 -3.76 4.07
CA ALA A 5 12.76 -3.28 5.38
C ALA A 5 12.44 -4.44 6.34
N ASN A 6 11.75 -5.48 5.86
CA ASN A 6 11.28 -6.59 6.71
C ASN A 6 11.81 -7.98 6.28
N GLY A 7 12.56 -8.07 5.18
CA GLY A 7 13.13 -9.32 4.66
C GLY A 7 12.12 -10.25 3.99
N GLU A 8 10.84 -9.85 3.87
CA GLU A 8 9.80 -10.68 3.28
C GLU A 8 9.93 -10.77 1.76
N LYS A 9 9.52 -11.91 1.19
CA LYS A 9 9.48 -12.09 -0.25
C LYS A 9 8.27 -11.35 -0.83
N VAL A 10 8.51 -10.54 -1.85
CA VAL A 10 7.47 -9.84 -2.60
C VAL A 10 7.39 -10.37 -4.04
N PRO A 11 6.19 -10.59 -4.59
CA PRO A 11 6.02 -10.95 -6.00
C PRO A 11 6.47 -9.80 -6.91
N VAL A 12 6.77 -10.12 -8.17
CA VAL A 12 7.13 -9.13 -9.20
C VAL A 12 6.16 -9.30 -10.36
N PHE A 13 5.51 -8.20 -10.74
CA PHE A 13 4.52 -8.16 -11.81
C PHE A 13 4.96 -7.22 -12.94
N ILE A 14 4.39 -7.44 -14.12
CA ILE A 14 4.43 -6.50 -15.23
C ILE A 14 3.00 -5.96 -15.36
N ALA A 15 2.84 -4.64 -15.37
CA ALA A 15 1.54 -3.99 -15.46
C ALA A 15 1.64 -2.72 -16.31
N ASP A 16 0.64 -2.48 -17.15
CA ASP A 16 0.64 -1.37 -18.12
C ASP A 16 0.64 0.02 -17.46
N TYR A 17 0.21 0.12 -16.19
CA TYR A 17 0.23 1.36 -15.44
C TYR A 17 1.64 1.78 -14.97
N VAL A 18 2.65 0.91 -15.17
CA VAL A 18 4.06 1.19 -14.91
C VAL A 18 4.76 1.46 -16.25
N LEU A 19 5.13 2.71 -16.49
CA LEU A 19 5.75 3.13 -17.74
C LEU A 19 7.25 2.83 -17.74
N ALA A 20 7.69 1.92 -18.62
CA ALA A 20 9.10 1.52 -18.73
C ALA A 20 10.07 2.70 -18.99
N GLY A 21 9.60 3.76 -19.66
CA GLY A 21 10.40 4.96 -19.98
C GLY A 21 10.41 6.04 -18.90
N TYR A 22 9.71 5.87 -17.78
CA TYR A 22 9.62 6.88 -16.72
C TYR A 22 10.25 6.37 -15.41
N GLY A 23 11.06 7.20 -14.77
CA GLY A 23 11.83 6.80 -13.60
C GLY A 23 12.81 5.67 -13.91
N THR A 24 12.74 4.58 -13.16
CA THR A 24 13.54 3.36 -13.38
C THR A 24 12.82 2.31 -14.22
N GLY A 25 11.60 2.59 -14.68
CA GLY A 25 10.72 1.61 -15.31
C GLY A 25 10.17 0.54 -14.35
N ALA A 26 10.32 0.74 -13.04
CA ALA A 26 9.80 -0.11 -11.99
C ALA A 26 9.35 0.73 -10.79
N ILE A 27 8.31 0.27 -10.09
CA ILE A 27 7.83 0.88 -8.85
C ILE A 27 7.79 -0.19 -7.75
N MET A 28 7.80 0.26 -6.49
CA MET A 28 7.30 -0.54 -5.39
C MET A 28 5.81 -0.24 -5.22
N ALA A 29 4.97 -1.27 -5.27
CA ALA A 29 3.55 -1.10 -5.03
C ALA A 29 3.30 -0.91 -3.52
N VAL A 30 2.52 0.11 -3.14
CA VAL A 30 2.12 0.36 -1.74
C VAL A 30 0.59 0.47 -1.66
N PRO A 31 -0.14 -0.67 -1.67
CA PRO A 31 -1.60 -0.68 -1.78
C PRO A 31 -2.34 0.04 -0.65
N SER A 32 -1.77 0.12 0.56
CA SER A 32 -2.40 0.87 1.65
C SER A 32 -2.32 2.39 1.48
N GLY A 33 -1.48 2.90 0.58
CA GLY A 33 -1.21 4.34 0.42
C GLY A 33 -1.35 4.92 -0.99
N ASP A 34 -1.42 4.08 -2.04
CA ASP A 34 -1.66 4.48 -3.43
C ASP A 34 -2.90 3.75 -3.98
N GLN A 35 -3.88 4.51 -4.47
CA GLN A 35 -5.15 3.95 -4.95
C GLN A 35 -4.97 3.01 -6.16
N ARG A 36 -4.00 3.27 -7.05
CA ARG A 36 -3.77 2.42 -8.22
C ARG A 36 -3.19 1.07 -7.81
N ASP A 37 -2.31 1.08 -6.81
CA ASP A 37 -1.76 -0.15 -6.23
C ASP A 37 -2.83 -0.90 -5.42
N TRP A 38 -3.76 -0.17 -4.77
CA TRP A 38 -4.92 -0.75 -4.09
C TRP A 38 -5.86 -1.46 -5.06
N ASP A 39 -6.22 -0.81 -6.17
CA ASP A 39 -7.09 -1.39 -7.20
C ASP A 39 -6.46 -2.67 -7.76
N PHE A 40 -5.16 -2.61 -8.08
CA PHE A 40 -4.40 -3.77 -8.55
C PHE A 40 -4.34 -4.88 -7.49
N ALA A 41 -4.00 -4.54 -6.24
CA ALA A 41 -3.92 -5.54 -5.17
C ALA A 41 -5.28 -6.19 -4.90
N THR A 42 -6.37 -5.43 -4.95
CA THR A 42 -7.73 -5.92 -4.76
C THR A 42 -8.14 -6.87 -5.88
N GLU A 43 -7.91 -6.49 -7.14
CA GLU A 43 -8.22 -7.32 -8.32
C GLU A 43 -7.44 -8.64 -8.30
N PHE A 44 -6.17 -8.61 -7.93
CA PHE A 44 -5.29 -9.78 -7.95
C PHE A 44 -5.20 -10.52 -6.60
N GLY A 45 -5.98 -10.10 -5.59
CA GLY A 45 -6.00 -10.72 -4.26
C GLY A 45 -4.66 -10.67 -3.51
N LEU A 46 -3.90 -9.59 -3.69
CA LEU A 46 -2.61 -9.37 -3.04
C LEU A 46 -2.79 -8.77 -1.63
N PRO A 47 -1.85 -9.02 -0.70
CA PRO A 47 -1.93 -8.45 0.64
C PRO A 47 -1.91 -6.92 0.64
N ILE A 48 -2.80 -6.31 1.43
CA ILE A 48 -2.83 -4.87 1.68
C ILE A 48 -2.46 -4.66 3.16
N VAL A 49 -1.23 -4.20 3.41
CA VAL A 49 -0.70 -3.99 4.76
C VAL A 49 -0.70 -2.50 5.08
N GLU A 50 -1.45 -2.10 6.11
CA GLU A 50 -1.45 -0.72 6.62
C GLU A 50 -0.05 -0.37 7.15
N VAL A 51 0.56 0.70 6.64
CA VAL A 51 1.86 1.22 7.14
C VAL A 51 1.76 2.64 7.69
N VAL A 52 0.71 3.38 7.33
CA VAL A 52 0.37 4.70 7.85
C VAL A 52 -1.05 4.65 8.39
N ARG A 53 -1.20 4.87 9.69
CA ARG A 53 -2.50 5.00 10.34
C ARG A 53 -2.89 6.48 10.41
N ARG A 54 -4.09 6.81 9.91
CA ARG A 54 -4.63 8.17 9.97
C ARG A 54 -4.62 8.74 11.40
N ALA A 55 -4.29 10.02 11.52
CA ALA A 55 -4.36 10.74 12.79
C ALA A 55 -5.79 10.73 13.36
N GLY A 56 -5.93 10.29 14.61
CA GLY A 56 -7.22 10.16 15.29
C GLY A 56 -7.87 8.77 15.17
N ALA A 57 -7.34 7.87 14.34
CA ALA A 57 -7.75 6.47 14.33
C ALA A 57 -7.02 5.70 15.45
N GLU A 58 -7.76 5.04 16.34
CA GLU A 58 -7.14 4.21 17.38
C GLU A 58 -6.71 2.83 16.85
N ARG A 59 -7.43 2.34 15.84
CA ARG A 59 -7.22 1.04 15.20
C ARG A 59 -7.50 1.10 13.70
N GLN A 60 -7.01 0.12 12.96
CA GLN A 60 -7.39 -0.10 11.56
C GLN A 60 -8.91 -0.30 11.46
N GLY A 61 -9.55 0.30 10.46
CA GLY A 61 -11.01 0.24 10.30
C GLY A 61 -11.81 1.05 11.32
N ASP A 62 -11.18 2.02 12.01
CA ASP A 62 -11.92 2.99 12.83
C ASP A 62 -12.72 3.95 11.93
N GLU A 63 -13.98 3.60 11.66
CA GLU A 63 -14.89 4.38 10.81
C GLU A 63 -15.09 5.82 11.32
N SER A 64 -14.96 6.04 12.64
CA SER A 64 -15.04 7.37 13.26
C SER A 64 -13.93 8.29 12.75
N ALA A 65 -12.80 7.69 12.38
CA ALA A 65 -11.67 8.36 11.79
C ALA A 65 -11.60 8.19 10.27
N GLY A 66 -12.27 7.21 9.64
CA GLY A 66 -12.25 6.94 8.20
C GLY A 66 -10.88 6.50 7.64
N GLY A 67 -10.85 5.85 6.47
CA GLY A 67 -9.62 5.38 5.82
C GLY A 67 -9.27 3.92 6.12
N ASP A 68 -10.26 3.02 6.07
CA ASP A 68 -9.99 1.59 6.12
C ASP A 68 -9.34 1.11 4.80
N VAL A 69 -8.12 0.57 4.92
CA VAL A 69 -7.40 -0.03 3.78
C VAL A 69 -8.07 -1.28 3.21
N SER A 70 -9.06 -1.83 3.91
CA SER A 70 -9.94 -2.87 3.36
C SER A 70 -10.93 -2.32 2.30
N GLU A 71 -11.16 -1.00 2.29
CA GLU A 71 -12.12 -0.34 1.40
C GLU A 71 -11.45 0.57 0.35
N SER A 72 -10.33 1.24 0.69
CA SER A 72 -9.60 2.15 -0.23
C SER A 72 -8.20 2.47 0.28
N ALA A 73 -7.32 3.01 -0.59
CA ALA A 73 -6.00 3.48 -0.14
C ALA A 73 -6.10 4.75 0.72
N TYR A 74 -5.23 4.88 1.72
CA TYR A 74 -5.06 6.10 2.50
C TYR A 74 -3.75 6.81 2.18
N SER A 75 -3.83 7.89 1.39
CA SER A 75 -2.66 8.67 0.94
C SER A 75 -2.36 9.92 1.79
N GLY A 76 -2.98 10.06 2.96
CA GLY A 76 -2.82 11.21 3.84
C GLY A 76 -1.72 11.02 4.88
N ASP A 77 -1.46 12.08 5.66
CA ASP A 77 -0.50 12.01 6.77
C ASP A 77 -1.05 11.16 7.94
N GLY A 78 -0.14 10.57 8.71
CA GLY A 78 -0.52 9.69 9.81
C GLY A 78 0.67 9.23 10.65
N THR A 79 0.38 8.29 11.55
CA THR A 79 1.40 7.62 12.38
C THR A 79 1.88 6.36 11.68
N LEU A 80 3.18 6.12 11.67
CA LEU A 80 3.72 4.85 11.15
C LEU A 80 3.26 3.67 12.01
N VAL A 81 2.78 2.63 11.35
CA VAL A 81 2.38 1.35 11.95
C VAL A 81 3.01 0.22 11.12
N ASN A 82 3.19 -0.98 11.70
CA ASN A 82 3.79 -2.13 11.01
C ASN A 82 5.13 -1.83 10.29
N SER A 83 5.91 -0.87 10.81
CA SER A 83 7.08 -0.28 10.14
C SER A 83 8.31 -0.20 11.06
N GLY A 84 8.56 -1.26 11.85
CA GLY A 84 9.64 -1.33 12.85
C GLY A 84 10.68 -2.40 12.56
#